data_AF-A0A9D7W484-F1
#
_entry.id   AF-A0A9D7W484-F1
#
_cell.length_a   1.000
_cell.length_b   1.000
_cell.length_c   1.000
_cell.angle_alpha   90.00
_cell.angle_beta   90.00
_cell.angle_gamma   90.00
#
_symmetry.space_group_name_H-M   'P 1'
#
loop_
_entity.id
_entity.type
_entity.pdbx_description
1 polymer ?
#
loop_
_entity_poly.entity_id
_entity_poly.type
_entity_poly.pdbx_seq_one_letter_code
_entity_poly.pdbx_strand_id
1 'polypeptide(L)'
;MASKIFPYLRKSLYVLSILILLVILYIFHKNQQNQICTFVEIKIEAPAQKELITQEIIKNKLDKWYIGGLSGVPQNSISLLDIEKKLEQIPAVKDAEVSFDLKGELIIDICQHIPLVRIMSPKTASYYLAENLLKIPSKDVDIARVPVVNDYCSPEMIKKVYTLSTYVYENAFIDAMTEQIFVENGDLTIIPKINNQIIVIGDTNNIPEKFEKLTDFYVDGLNHVGWNKYQIINLKYKNQIVCK
;
A
#
# COMPACT_ATOMS: atom_id res chain seq x y z
N MET A 1 -13.95 -70.06 23.13
CA MET A 1 -14.52 -68.76 23.61
C MET A 1 -13.54 -67.59 23.40
N ALA A 2 -12.60 -67.66 22.44
CA ALA A 2 -11.55 -66.64 22.26
C ALA A 2 -11.75 -65.71 21.05
N SER A 3 -12.68 -66.00 20.14
CA SER A 3 -12.85 -65.24 18.88
C SER A 3 -13.76 -64.01 18.97
N LYS A 4 -14.59 -63.89 20.02
CA LYS A 4 -15.50 -62.74 20.20
C LYS A 4 -14.88 -61.55 20.94
N ILE A 5 -13.70 -61.71 21.54
CA ILE A 5 -13.03 -60.68 22.38
C ILE A 5 -12.10 -59.77 21.55
N PHE A 6 -11.48 -60.32 20.50
CA PHE A 6 -10.60 -59.61 19.57
C PHE A 6 -11.16 -58.30 18.98
N PRO A 7 -12.43 -58.21 18.52
CA PRO A 7 -12.96 -56.97 17.97
C PRO A 7 -13.16 -55.89 19.03
N TYR A 8 -13.42 -56.24 20.29
CA TYR A 8 -13.56 -55.27 21.38
C TYR A 8 -12.19 -54.77 21.87
N LEU A 9 -11.19 -55.65 21.91
CA LEU A 9 -9.80 -55.28 22.24
C LEU A 9 -9.20 -54.34 21.18
N ARG A 10 -9.49 -54.59 19.90
CA ARG A 10 -9.04 -53.70 18.81
C ARG A 10 -9.75 -52.34 18.87
N LYS A 11 -11.05 -52.30 19.18
CA LYS A 11 -11.80 -51.05 19.38
C LYS A 11 -11.30 -50.26 20.60
N SER A 12 -11.00 -50.93 21.71
CA SER A 12 -10.46 -50.25 22.89
C SER A 12 -9.05 -49.68 22.65
N LEU A 13 -8.21 -50.36 21.87
CA LEU A 13 -6.92 -49.83 21.41
C LEU A 13 -7.08 -48.56 20.56
N TYR A 14 -8.04 -48.52 19.64
CA TYR A 14 -8.31 -47.30 18.86
C TYR A 14 -8.79 -46.14 19.74
N VAL A 15 -9.70 -46.40 20.69
CA VAL A 15 -10.18 -45.39 21.64
C VAL A 15 -9.05 -44.87 22.52
N LEU A 16 -8.20 -45.77 23.04
CA LEU A 16 -7.03 -45.39 23.84
C LEU A 16 -6.02 -44.56 23.03
N SER A 17 -5.76 -44.94 21.77
CA SER A 17 -4.88 -44.19 20.88
C SER A 17 -5.40 -42.78 20.60
N ILE A 18 -6.71 -42.62 20.38
CA ILE A 18 -7.33 -41.31 20.19
C ILE A 18 -7.21 -40.47 21.47
N LEU A 19 -7.44 -41.08 22.63
CA LEU A 19 -7.34 -40.39 23.91
C LEU A 19 -5.92 -39.91 24.21
N ILE A 20 -4.91 -40.72 23.91
CA ILE A 20 -3.49 -40.33 24.02
C ILE A 20 -3.18 -39.18 23.06
N LEU A 21 -3.65 -39.23 21.81
CA LEU A 21 -3.46 -38.16 20.84
C LEU A 21 -4.06 -36.83 21.34
N LEU A 22 -5.28 -36.86 21.89
CA LEU A 22 -5.93 -35.67 22.45
C LEU A 22 -5.16 -35.09 23.63
N VAL A 23 -4.61 -35.93 24.51
CA VAL A 23 -3.77 -35.49 25.64
C VAL A 23 -2.48 -34.85 25.13
N ILE A 24 -1.81 -35.44 24.14
CA ILE A 24 -0.60 -34.86 23.53
C ILE A 24 -0.91 -33.50 22.90
N LEU A 25 -2.00 -33.39 22.14
CA LEU A 25 -2.43 -32.12 21.54
C LEU A 25 -2.75 -31.06 22.60
N TYR A 26 -3.41 -31.44 23.70
CA TYR A 26 -3.70 -30.53 24.80
C TYR A 26 -2.41 -30.02 25.50
N ILE A 27 -1.47 -30.93 25.80
CA ILE A 27 -0.18 -30.56 26.39
C ILE A 27 0.61 -29.67 25.44
N PHE A 28 0.63 -30.01 24.14
CA PHE A 28 1.33 -29.23 23.12
C PHE A 28 0.76 -27.81 23.01
N HIS A 29 -0.58 -27.68 22.94
CA HIS A 29 -1.24 -26.39 22.89
C HIS A 29 -0.96 -25.54 24.14
N LYS A 30 -1.01 -26.16 25.32
CA LYS A 30 -0.69 -25.48 26.59
C LYS A 30 0.79 -25.05 26.67
N ASN A 31 1.71 -25.90 26.21
CA ASN A 31 3.13 -25.55 26.16
C ASN A 31 3.39 -24.43 25.14
N GLN A 32 2.70 -24.42 24.00
CA GLN A 32 2.79 -23.35 23.01
C GLN A 32 2.31 -22.01 23.59
N GLN A 33 1.18 -21.98 24.30
CA GLN A 33 0.67 -20.76 24.95
C GLN A 33 1.60 -20.19 26.04
N ASN A 34 2.47 -21.03 26.61
CA ASN A 34 3.46 -20.62 27.61
C ASN A 34 4.82 -20.27 26.99
N GLN A 35 4.96 -20.34 25.67
CA GLN A 35 6.14 -19.84 25.00
C GLN A 35 6.25 -18.33 25.17
N ILE A 36 7.46 -17.83 25.06
CA ILE A 36 7.75 -16.41 25.03
C ILE A 36 7.81 -15.94 23.58
N CYS A 37 7.53 -14.66 23.36
CA CYS A 37 7.87 -13.97 22.13
C CYS A 37 9.39 -13.86 22.05
N THR A 38 10.03 -14.52 21.10
CA THR A 38 11.49 -14.52 20.97
C THR A 38 11.96 -13.32 20.17
N PHE A 39 11.27 -13.01 19.08
CA PHE A 39 11.60 -11.95 18.13
C PHE A 39 10.32 -11.36 17.53
N VAL A 40 10.41 -10.12 17.03
CA VAL A 40 9.33 -9.47 16.29
C VAL A 40 9.79 -9.25 14.85
N GLU A 41 9.19 -9.98 13.92
CA GLU A 41 9.41 -9.86 12.49
C GLU A 41 8.32 -8.97 11.88
N ILE A 42 8.71 -7.89 11.20
CA ILE A 42 7.78 -6.96 10.55
C ILE A 42 7.92 -7.12 9.04
N LYS A 43 6.83 -7.47 8.35
CA LYS A 43 6.76 -7.59 6.90
C LYS A 43 5.79 -6.55 6.37
N ILE A 44 6.22 -5.83 5.35
CA ILE A 44 5.44 -4.72 4.78
C ILE A 44 5.24 -5.02 3.31
N GLU A 45 3.98 -5.16 2.89
CA GLU A 45 3.60 -5.32 1.50
C GLU A 45 3.34 -3.93 0.88
N ALA A 46 4.34 -3.43 0.16
CA ALA A 46 4.31 -2.13 -0.51
C ALA A 46 5.12 -2.14 -1.81
N PRO A 47 4.71 -1.40 -2.86
CA PRO A 47 5.61 -1.10 -3.97
C PRO A 47 6.79 -0.26 -3.47
N ALA A 48 8.03 -0.66 -3.78
CA ALA A 48 9.25 -0.07 -3.20
C ALA A 48 9.38 1.46 -3.36
N GLN A 49 8.85 2.04 -4.44
CA GLN A 49 8.90 3.50 -4.65
C GLN A 49 7.73 4.26 -3.99
N LYS A 50 6.71 3.55 -3.50
CA LYS A 50 5.46 4.12 -2.96
C LYS A 50 5.25 3.72 -1.50
N GLU A 51 6.28 3.23 -0.83
CA GLU A 51 6.28 2.89 0.60
C GLU A 51 6.08 4.16 1.45
N LEU A 52 5.08 4.12 2.32
CA LEU A 52 4.76 5.18 3.30
C LEU A 52 5.10 4.74 4.72
N ILE A 53 5.25 3.44 4.95
CA ILE A 53 5.52 2.87 6.26
C ILE A 53 6.75 2.00 6.14
N THR A 54 7.73 2.24 7.00
CA THR A 54 8.94 1.41 7.11
C THR A 54 8.89 0.56 8.37
N GLN A 55 9.71 -0.50 8.40
CA GLN A 55 9.88 -1.33 9.59
C GLN A 55 10.31 -0.49 10.82
N GLU A 56 11.12 0.54 10.61
CA GLU A 56 11.55 1.45 11.68
C GLU A 56 10.38 2.26 12.26
N ILE A 57 9.49 2.79 11.41
CA ILE A 57 8.30 3.52 11.85
C ILE A 57 7.43 2.61 12.72
N ILE A 58 7.17 1.39 12.27
CA ILE A 58 6.35 0.41 13.00
C ILE A 58 7.01 0.02 14.32
N LYS A 59 8.31 -0.31 14.30
CA LYS A 59 9.06 -0.63 15.51
C LYS A 59 8.98 0.51 16.54
N ASN A 60 9.17 1.75 16.12
CA ASN A 60 9.05 2.92 16.98
C ASN A 60 7.63 3.12 17.55
N LYS A 61 6.58 2.68 16.85
CA LYS A 61 5.20 2.70 17.36
C LYS A 61 5.00 1.60 18.40
N LEU A 62 5.46 0.38 18.11
CA LEU A 62 5.40 -0.75 19.05
C LEU A 62 6.14 -0.44 20.35
N ASP A 63 7.34 0.12 20.29
CA ASP A 63 8.14 0.49 21.46
C ASP A 63 7.45 1.56 22.33
N LYS A 64 6.63 2.42 21.73
CA LYS A 64 5.82 3.42 22.47
C LYS A 64 4.58 2.81 23.12
N TRP A 65 3.95 1.82 22.48
CA TRP A 65 2.75 1.18 22.99
C TRP A 65 3.03 0.12 24.03
N TYR A 66 4.16 -0.56 23.94
CA TYR A 66 4.56 -1.69 24.79
C TYR A 66 5.89 -1.39 25.48
N ILE A 67 5.81 -0.76 26.66
CA ILE A 67 6.98 -0.36 27.44
C ILE A 67 7.76 -1.61 27.86
N GLY A 68 9.05 -1.67 27.50
CA GLY A 68 9.90 -2.85 27.70
C GLY A 68 9.97 -3.80 26.50
N GLY A 69 9.21 -3.51 25.44
CA GLY A 69 9.19 -4.29 24.20
C GLY A 69 8.29 -5.53 24.28
N LEU A 70 8.14 -6.20 23.15
CA LEU A 70 7.35 -7.44 23.02
C LEU A 70 8.22 -8.70 23.14
N SER A 71 9.52 -8.60 22.88
CA SER A 71 10.45 -9.73 23.02
C SER A 71 10.67 -10.08 24.49
N GLY A 72 10.69 -11.37 24.81
CA GLY A 72 10.78 -11.93 26.16
C GLY A 72 9.44 -12.03 26.90
N VAL A 73 8.36 -11.50 26.34
CA VAL A 73 7.03 -11.49 26.97
C VAL A 73 6.29 -12.81 26.67
N PRO A 74 5.58 -13.42 27.63
CA PRO A 74 4.76 -14.61 27.38
C PRO A 74 3.70 -14.36 26.29
N GLN A 75 3.58 -15.27 25.32
CA GLN A 75 2.66 -15.12 24.19
C GLN A 75 1.21 -14.89 24.62
N ASN A 76 0.74 -15.63 25.63
CA ASN A 76 -0.63 -15.49 26.16
C ASN A 76 -0.94 -14.13 26.79
N SER A 77 0.08 -13.32 27.10
CA SER A 77 -0.08 -11.98 27.65
C SER A 77 -0.07 -10.89 26.57
N ILE A 78 0.28 -11.25 25.33
CA ILE A 78 0.29 -10.35 24.18
C ILE A 78 -1.06 -10.49 23.46
N SER A 79 -1.83 -9.41 23.45
CA SER A 79 -3.09 -9.36 22.69
C SER A 79 -2.80 -9.02 21.23
N LEU A 80 -2.79 -10.03 20.37
CA LEU A 80 -2.57 -9.86 18.92
C LEU A 80 -3.58 -8.88 18.31
N LEU A 81 -4.86 -9.05 18.64
CA LEU A 81 -5.94 -8.16 18.21
C LEU A 81 -5.78 -6.71 18.67
N ASP A 82 -5.10 -6.47 19.79
CA ASP A 82 -4.81 -5.09 20.23
C ASP A 82 -3.71 -4.46 19.39
N ILE A 83 -2.69 -5.25 19.02
CA ILE A 83 -1.62 -4.81 18.12
C ILE A 83 -2.21 -4.50 16.74
N GLU A 84 -2.99 -5.41 16.16
CA GLU A 84 -3.67 -5.23 14.86
C GLU A 84 -4.47 -3.93 14.84
N LYS A 85 -5.39 -3.75 15.79
CA LYS A 85 -6.23 -2.55 15.89
C LYS A 85 -5.43 -1.26 16.07
N LYS A 86 -4.30 -1.30 16.76
CA LYS A 86 -3.42 -0.13 16.91
C LYS A 86 -2.65 0.18 15.63
N LEU A 87 -2.22 -0.84 14.90
CA LEU A 87 -1.57 -0.68 13.59
C LEU A 87 -2.56 -0.13 12.56
N GLU A 88 -3.78 -0.66 12.50
CA GLU A 88 -4.85 -0.20 11.60
C GLU A 88 -5.32 1.25 11.89
N GLN A 89 -5.03 1.79 13.07
CA GLN A 89 -5.26 3.21 13.36
C GLN A 89 -4.25 4.14 12.69
N ILE A 90 -3.12 3.62 12.18
CA ILE A 90 -2.15 4.38 11.41
C ILE A 90 -2.77 4.62 10.03
N PRO A 91 -2.98 5.89 9.58
CA PRO A 91 -3.75 6.16 8.35
C PRO A 91 -3.20 5.54 7.07
N ALA A 92 -1.92 5.19 7.03
CA ALA A 92 -1.29 4.54 5.87
C ALA A 92 -1.45 3.00 5.87
N VAL A 93 -1.79 2.39 7.01
CA VAL A 93 -2.05 0.95 7.12
C VAL A 93 -3.45 0.67 6.59
N LYS A 94 -3.54 -0.22 5.62
CA LYS A 94 -4.81 -0.70 5.06
C LYS A 94 -5.33 -1.89 5.86
N ASP A 95 -4.42 -2.79 6.23
CA ASP A 95 -4.72 -4.03 6.94
C ASP A 95 -3.46 -4.49 7.67
N ALA A 96 -3.62 -5.11 8.84
CA ALA A 96 -2.51 -5.68 9.59
C ALA A 96 -2.93 -7.01 10.23
N GLU A 97 -2.15 -8.06 9.96
CA GLU A 97 -2.34 -9.38 10.55
C GLU A 97 -1.17 -9.67 11.50
N VAL A 98 -1.48 -10.12 12.71
CA VAL A 98 -0.46 -10.40 13.73
C VAL A 98 -0.59 -11.84 14.20
N SER A 99 0.48 -12.61 14.06
CA SER A 99 0.49 -14.03 14.41
C SER A 99 1.79 -14.48 15.04
N PHE A 100 1.77 -15.62 15.73
CA PHE A 100 2.99 -16.29 16.19
C PHE A 100 3.32 -17.47 15.30
N ASP A 101 4.61 -17.63 14.99
CA ASP A 101 5.12 -18.84 14.36
C ASP A 101 5.34 -19.98 15.38
N LEU A 102 5.79 -21.15 14.90
CA LEU A 102 6.04 -22.31 15.76
C LEU A 102 7.28 -22.17 16.67
N LYS A 103 8.15 -21.19 16.40
CA LYS A 103 9.35 -20.87 17.19
C LYS A 103 9.10 -19.79 18.24
N GLY A 104 7.92 -19.17 18.20
CA GLY A 104 7.52 -18.07 19.06
C GLY A 104 7.99 -16.70 18.56
N GLU A 105 8.28 -16.57 17.28
CA GLU A 105 8.48 -15.28 16.61
C GLU A 105 7.11 -14.64 16.33
N LEU A 106 6.95 -13.38 16.74
CA LEU A 106 5.77 -12.58 16.43
C LEU A 106 5.93 -12.01 15.01
N ILE A 107 5.10 -12.47 14.09
CA ILE A 107 5.04 -11.99 12.72
C ILE A 107 3.96 -10.93 12.63
N ILE A 108 4.33 -9.77 12.10
CA ILE A 108 3.44 -8.64 11.84
C ILE A 108 3.47 -8.39 10.34
N ASP A 109 2.42 -8.83 9.64
CA ASP A 109 2.23 -8.60 8.21
C ASP A 109 1.36 -7.36 8.01
N ILE A 110 1.90 -6.35 7.31
CA ILE A 110 1.23 -5.06 7.11
C ILE A 110 1.01 -4.83 5.62
N CYS A 111 -0.26 -4.67 5.24
CA CYS A 111 -0.63 -4.13 3.94
C CYS A 111 -0.80 -2.62 4.07
N GLN A 112 -0.08 -1.84 3.27
CA GLN A 112 -0.30 -0.40 3.22
C GLN A 112 -1.27 0.01 2.09
N HIS A 113 -1.86 1.19 2.22
CA HIS A 113 -2.52 1.87 1.11
C HIS A 113 -1.49 2.31 0.04
N ILE A 114 -1.92 2.37 -1.22
CA ILE A 114 -1.04 2.81 -2.32
C ILE A 114 -1.31 4.28 -2.62
N PRO A 115 -0.39 5.20 -2.30
CA PRO A 115 -0.55 6.60 -2.67
C PRO A 115 -0.48 6.75 -4.19
N LEU A 116 -1.38 7.57 -4.75
CA LEU A 116 -1.43 7.89 -6.18
C LEU A 116 -0.85 9.27 -6.47
N VAL A 117 -0.98 10.21 -5.53
CA VAL A 117 -0.56 11.61 -5.69
C VAL A 117 -0.36 12.26 -4.33
N ARG A 118 0.57 13.20 -4.24
CA ARG A 118 0.82 14.00 -3.04
C ARG A 118 0.30 15.42 -3.24
N ILE A 119 -0.60 15.87 -2.35
CA ILE A 119 -1.08 17.25 -2.32
C ILE A 119 -0.18 18.04 -1.37
N MET A 120 0.45 19.10 -1.87
CA MET A 120 1.35 19.97 -1.11
C MET A 120 0.85 21.40 -1.10
N SER A 121 0.82 21.99 0.10
CA SER A 121 0.36 23.35 0.32
C SER A 121 1.37 24.14 1.12
N PRO A 122 1.55 25.44 0.82
CA PRO A 122 2.23 26.34 1.72
C PRO A 122 1.37 26.71 2.94
N LYS A 123 0.04 26.49 2.91
CA LYS A 123 -0.91 26.91 3.95
C LYS A 123 -1.45 25.76 4.80
N THR A 124 -1.59 24.58 4.21
CA THR A 124 -2.18 23.40 4.87
C THR A 124 -1.16 22.27 4.99
N ALA A 125 -1.40 21.32 5.89
CA ALA A 125 -0.54 20.14 6.00
C ALA A 125 -0.64 19.29 4.73
N SER A 126 0.51 18.86 4.19
CA SER A 126 0.52 17.97 3.03
C SER A 126 -0.06 16.60 3.35
N TYR A 127 -0.65 15.96 2.35
CA TYR A 127 -1.23 14.62 2.46
C TYR A 127 -1.12 13.90 1.13
N TYR A 128 -1.11 12.58 1.18
CA TYR A 128 -1.25 11.72 0.02
C TYR A 128 -2.73 11.41 -0.22
N LEU A 129 -3.11 11.27 -1.48
CA LEU A 129 -4.36 10.65 -1.87
C LEU A 129 -4.06 9.23 -2.32
N ALA A 130 -4.70 8.27 -1.67
CA ALA A 130 -4.70 6.87 -2.04
C ALA A 130 -6.06 6.48 -2.64
N GLU A 131 -6.31 5.18 -2.82
CA GLU A 131 -7.57 4.67 -3.36
C GLU A 131 -8.80 5.21 -2.61
N ASN A 132 -9.93 5.34 -3.33
CA ASN A 132 -11.20 5.83 -2.77
C ASN A 132 -11.13 7.24 -2.15
N LEU A 133 -10.24 8.10 -2.66
CA LEU A 133 -9.99 9.46 -2.14
C LEU A 133 -9.51 9.49 -0.68
N LEU A 134 -8.95 8.38 -0.17
CA LEU A 134 -8.40 8.32 1.18
C LEU A 134 -7.26 9.33 1.31
N LYS A 135 -7.36 10.20 2.33
CA LYS A 135 -6.33 11.18 2.66
C LYS A 135 -5.42 10.62 3.74
N ILE A 136 -4.16 10.40 3.39
CA ILE A 136 -3.11 9.95 4.32
C ILE A 136 -2.26 11.16 4.68
N PRO A 137 -2.27 11.63 5.93
CA PRO A 137 -1.40 12.72 6.33
C PRO A 137 0.06 12.39 6.03
N SER A 138 0.80 13.34 5.44
CA SER A 138 2.24 13.14 5.17
C SER A 138 3.11 13.23 6.44
N LYS A 139 2.49 13.54 7.58
CA LYS A 139 3.15 13.55 8.88
C LYS A 139 3.23 12.13 9.41
N ASP A 140 4.36 11.77 9.99
CA ASP A 140 4.61 10.48 10.64
C ASP A 140 4.57 9.27 9.68
N VAL A 141 4.78 9.51 8.38
CA VAL A 141 4.97 8.53 7.30
C VAL A 141 6.25 8.85 6.54
N ASP A 142 6.76 7.88 5.78
CA ASP A 142 7.89 8.05 4.88
C ASP A 142 7.48 8.72 3.55
N ILE A 143 8.46 8.97 2.68
CA ILE A 143 8.29 9.69 1.42
C ILE A 143 8.07 8.71 0.26
N ALA A 144 6.81 8.61 -0.18
CA ALA A 144 6.47 7.94 -1.42
C ALA A 144 6.78 8.82 -2.66
N ARG A 145 7.33 8.19 -3.70
CA ARG A 145 7.52 8.79 -5.03
C ARG A 145 6.24 8.67 -5.84
N VAL A 146 5.45 9.73 -5.78
CA VAL A 146 4.21 9.92 -6.53
C VAL A 146 4.17 11.34 -7.09
N PRO A 147 3.39 11.60 -8.15
CA PRO A 147 3.22 12.96 -8.65
C PRO A 147 2.83 13.94 -7.54
N VAL A 148 3.34 15.16 -7.62
CA VAL A 148 3.02 16.24 -6.67
C VAL A 148 2.03 17.21 -7.31
N VAL A 149 1.06 17.66 -6.51
CA VAL A 149 0.08 18.69 -6.89
C VAL A 149 0.15 19.84 -5.91
N ASN A 150 0.26 21.06 -6.44
CA ASN A 150 0.21 22.27 -5.64
C ASN A 150 -1.22 22.58 -5.19
N ASP A 151 -1.38 22.92 -3.91
CA ASP A 151 -2.66 23.08 -3.24
C ASP A 151 -3.40 24.35 -3.68
N TYR A 152 -4.27 24.16 -4.67
CA TYR A 152 -5.42 25.03 -4.94
C TYR A 152 -6.60 24.19 -5.44
N CYS A 153 -6.94 23.14 -4.69
CA CYS A 153 -7.97 22.19 -5.13
C CYS A 153 -9.26 22.36 -4.32
N SER A 154 -10.30 22.92 -4.96
CA SER A 154 -11.67 22.73 -4.49
C SER A 154 -11.99 21.23 -4.38
N PRO A 155 -13.00 20.81 -3.60
CA PRO A 155 -13.38 19.39 -3.52
C PRO A 155 -13.64 18.74 -4.89
N GLU A 156 -14.15 19.50 -5.85
CA GLU A 156 -14.35 19.04 -7.24
C GLU A 156 -13.03 18.83 -7.96
N MET A 157 -12.07 19.75 -7.79
CA MET A 157 -10.75 19.61 -8.38
C MET A 157 -9.97 18.43 -7.80
N ILE A 158 -10.11 18.17 -6.49
CA ILE A 158 -9.49 16.99 -5.85
C ILE A 158 -9.97 15.70 -6.53
N LYS A 159 -11.26 15.61 -6.87
CA LYS A 159 -11.80 14.45 -7.61
C LYS A 159 -11.16 14.32 -8.99
N LYS A 160 -11.00 15.43 -9.73
CA LYS A 160 -10.35 15.41 -11.04
C LYS A 160 -8.89 15.01 -10.96
N VAL A 161 -8.15 15.55 -9.99
CA VAL A 161 -6.75 15.20 -9.71
C VAL A 161 -6.63 13.72 -9.36
N TYR A 162 -7.51 13.20 -8.49
CA TYR A 162 -7.56 11.78 -8.16
C TYR A 162 -7.80 10.93 -9.41
N THR A 163 -8.83 11.24 -10.19
CA THR A 163 -9.14 10.51 -11.44
C THR A 163 -7.93 10.48 -12.37
N LEU A 164 -7.31 11.63 -12.65
CA LEU A 164 -6.12 11.68 -13.51
C LEU A 164 -4.97 10.86 -12.91
N SER A 165 -4.71 10.99 -11.61
CA SER A 165 -3.62 10.27 -10.94
C SER A 165 -3.81 8.75 -10.96
N THR A 166 -5.06 8.27 -10.88
CA THR A 166 -5.39 6.85 -11.08
C THR A 166 -5.02 6.39 -12.49
N TYR A 167 -5.43 7.12 -13.53
CA TYR A 167 -5.07 6.78 -14.91
C TYR A 167 -3.57 6.88 -15.16
N VAL A 168 -2.87 7.85 -14.55
CA VAL A 168 -1.41 7.96 -14.59
C VAL A 168 -0.80 6.69 -14.02
N TYR A 169 -1.25 6.27 -12.83
CA TYR A 169 -0.74 5.07 -12.16
C TYR A 169 -1.00 3.78 -12.95
N GLU A 170 -2.17 3.64 -13.56
CA GLU A 170 -2.55 2.46 -14.34
C GLU A 170 -1.79 2.36 -15.68
N ASN A 171 -1.22 3.46 -16.17
CA ASN A 171 -0.44 3.48 -17.40
C ASN A 171 1.06 3.58 -17.10
N ALA A 172 1.79 2.47 -17.25
CA ALA A 172 3.22 2.39 -16.91
C ALA A 172 4.10 3.43 -17.63
N PHE A 173 3.81 3.77 -18.89
CA PHE A 173 4.55 4.80 -19.62
C PHE A 173 4.31 6.18 -19.02
N ILE A 174 3.04 6.50 -18.73
CA ILE A 174 2.64 7.80 -18.17
C ILE A 174 3.10 7.94 -16.71
N ASP A 175 3.01 6.90 -15.87
CA ASP A 175 3.54 6.88 -14.49
C ASP A 175 5.06 7.13 -14.48
N ALA A 176 5.77 6.44 -15.39
CA ALA A 176 7.22 6.59 -15.50
C ALA A 176 7.61 8.02 -15.87
N MET A 177 6.89 8.67 -16.79
CA MET A 177 7.23 10.03 -17.23
C MET A 177 6.68 11.14 -16.34
N THR A 178 5.61 10.96 -15.57
CA THR A 178 4.96 12.07 -14.82
C THR A 178 5.77 12.44 -13.57
N GLU A 179 6.12 13.72 -13.41
CA GLU A 179 6.76 14.27 -12.21
C GLU A 179 5.76 15.07 -11.36
N GLN A 180 5.02 15.98 -11.99
CA GLN A 180 4.06 16.84 -11.30
C GLN A 180 2.75 16.92 -12.06
N ILE A 181 1.66 17.14 -11.32
CA ILE A 181 0.35 17.46 -11.87
C ILE A 181 -0.02 18.85 -11.35
N PHE A 182 -0.21 19.79 -12.25
CA PHE A 182 -0.66 21.14 -11.93
C PHE A 182 -2.13 21.31 -12.24
N VAL A 183 -2.77 22.15 -11.43
CA VAL A 183 -4.10 22.69 -11.69
C VAL A 183 -3.94 24.15 -12.04
N GLU A 184 -4.37 24.54 -13.24
CA GLU A 184 -4.36 25.94 -13.67
C GLU A 184 -5.68 26.27 -14.38
N ASN A 185 -6.40 27.28 -13.90
CA ASN A 185 -7.68 27.72 -14.47
C ASN A 185 -8.72 26.59 -14.67
N GLY A 186 -8.68 25.56 -13.83
CA GLY A 186 -9.57 24.39 -13.91
C GLY A 186 -9.11 23.28 -14.85
N ASP A 187 -8.02 23.49 -15.59
CA ASP A 187 -7.37 22.48 -16.43
C ASP A 187 -6.28 21.74 -15.64
N LEU A 188 -6.15 20.45 -15.91
CA LEU A 188 -5.07 19.60 -15.42
C LEU A 188 -3.91 19.60 -16.42
N THR A 189 -2.69 19.70 -15.89
CA THR A 189 -1.46 19.71 -16.68
C THR A 189 -0.46 18.74 -16.07
N ILE A 190 0.16 17.90 -16.89
CA ILE A 190 1.26 17.02 -16.49
C ILE A 190 2.58 17.71 -16.84
N ILE A 191 3.49 17.74 -15.88
CA ILE A 191 4.89 18.07 -16.09
C ILE A 191 5.68 16.76 -16.05
N PRO A 192 6.29 16.34 -17.18
CA PRO A 192 7.08 15.14 -17.23
C PRO A 192 8.48 15.33 -16.60
N LYS A 193 9.09 14.22 -16.21
CA LYS A 193 10.49 14.10 -15.74
C LYS A 193 11.51 14.44 -16.82
N ILE A 194 11.08 14.39 -18.08
CA ILE A 194 11.94 14.61 -19.25
C ILE A 194 11.55 15.91 -19.95
N ASN A 195 12.56 16.61 -20.45
CA ASN A 195 12.45 17.66 -21.48
C ASN A 195 11.62 18.93 -21.16
N ASN A 196 11.40 19.33 -19.91
CA ASN A 196 10.76 20.61 -19.53
C ASN A 196 9.47 20.95 -20.35
N GLN A 197 8.74 19.91 -20.77
CA GLN A 197 7.51 20.06 -21.55
C GLN A 197 6.32 20.30 -20.62
N ILE A 198 5.26 20.87 -21.17
CA ILE A 198 4.00 21.11 -20.48
C ILE A 198 2.91 20.36 -21.24
N ILE A 199 2.33 19.35 -20.61
CA ILE A 199 1.32 18.49 -21.23
C ILE A 199 -0.05 18.89 -20.69
N VAL A 200 -0.82 19.65 -21.47
CA VAL A 200 -2.15 20.12 -21.06
C VAL A 200 -3.17 19.02 -21.32
N ILE A 201 -3.68 18.41 -20.25
CA ILE A 201 -4.75 17.39 -20.31
C ILE A 201 -6.11 18.06 -20.43
N GLY A 202 -6.30 19.21 -19.78
CA GLY A 202 -7.60 19.86 -19.66
C GLY A 202 -8.47 19.14 -18.64
N ASP A 203 -9.64 18.64 -19.05
CA ASP A 203 -10.52 17.87 -18.18
C ASP A 203 -10.22 16.35 -18.20
N THR A 204 -10.83 15.62 -17.27
CA THR A 204 -10.70 14.17 -17.08
C THR A 204 -11.51 13.31 -18.06
N ASN A 205 -12.15 13.92 -19.06
CA ASN A 205 -12.86 13.21 -20.11
C ASN A 205 -11.89 12.54 -21.09
N ASN A 206 -12.17 11.27 -21.45
CA ASN A 206 -11.42 10.48 -22.43
C ASN A 206 -9.90 10.40 -22.16
N ILE A 207 -9.49 10.28 -20.89
CA ILE A 207 -8.06 10.15 -20.53
C ILE A 207 -7.36 9.01 -21.30
N PRO A 208 -7.95 7.80 -21.45
CA PRO A 208 -7.31 6.73 -22.21
C PRO A 208 -6.91 7.14 -23.63
N GLU A 209 -7.83 7.75 -24.38
CA GLU A 209 -7.59 8.22 -25.75
C GLU A 209 -6.53 9.33 -25.80
N LYS A 210 -6.49 10.21 -24.79
CA LYS A 210 -5.46 11.26 -24.68
C LYS A 210 -4.08 10.65 -24.43
N PHE A 211 -3.98 9.64 -23.57
CA PHE A 211 -2.72 8.97 -23.24
C PHE A 211 -2.20 8.12 -24.39
N GLU A 212 -3.08 7.48 -25.15
CA GLU A 212 -2.71 6.78 -26.39
C GLU A 212 -2.08 7.75 -27.39
N LYS A 213 -2.77 8.84 -27.71
CA LYS A 213 -2.23 9.90 -28.60
C LYS A 213 -0.92 10.50 -28.11
N LEU A 214 -0.80 10.71 -26.81
CA LEU A 214 0.43 11.22 -26.21
C LEU A 214 1.57 10.22 -26.38
N THR A 215 1.30 8.94 -26.18
CA THR A 215 2.29 7.87 -26.36
C THR A 215 2.73 7.80 -27.82
N ASP A 216 1.81 7.78 -28.78
CA ASP A 216 2.12 7.80 -30.22
C ASP A 216 2.94 9.04 -30.59
N PHE A 217 2.60 10.20 -30.03
CA PHE A 217 3.34 11.42 -30.28
C PHE A 217 4.77 11.36 -29.73
N TYR A 218 4.98 10.79 -28.54
CA TYR A 218 6.32 10.64 -27.95
C TYR A 218 7.16 9.57 -28.65
N VAL A 219 6.55 8.44 -29.01
CA VAL A 219 7.24 7.28 -29.61
C VAL A 219 7.50 7.50 -31.10
N ASP A 220 6.55 8.04 -31.84
CA ASP A 220 6.69 8.20 -33.29
C ASP A 220 6.87 9.68 -33.68
N GLY A 221 5.99 10.55 -33.18
CA GLY A 221 5.99 11.97 -33.57
C GLY A 221 7.31 12.69 -33.31
N LEU A 222 7.81 12.65 -32.07
CA LEU A 222 9.02 13.35 -31.63
C LEU A 222 10.29 12.79 -32.27
N ASN A 223 10.29 11.51 -32.69
CA ASN A 223 11.41 10.92 -33.42
C ASN A 223 11.58 11.49 -34.84
N HIS A 224 10.51 12.03 -35.44
CA HIS A 224 10.58 12.67 -36.75
C HIS A 224 10.85 14.18 -36.67
N VAL A 225 10.27 14.87 -35.68
CA VAL A 225 10.30 16.34 -35.60
C VAL A 225 11.35 16.90 -34.63
N GLY A 226 11.87 16.06 -33.73
CA GLY A 226 12.84 16.43 -32.70
C GLY A 226 12.21 16.77 -31.34
N TRP A 227 12.82 16.24 -30.28
CA TRP A 227 12.33 16.35 -28.90
C TRP A 227 12.28 17.78 -28.34
N ASN A 228 13.13 18.68 -28.84
CA ASN A 228 13.23 20.07 -28.36
C ASN A 228 12.33 21.05 -29.13
N LYS A 229 11.54 20.56 -30.10
CA LYS A 229 10.77 21.42 -30.99
C LYS A 229 9.56 22.06 -30.29
N TYR A 230 8.93 21.33 -29.37
CA TYR A 230 7.69 21.76 -28.72
C TYR A 230 7.86 21.77 -27.21
N GLN A 231 7.45 22.88 -26.61
CA GLN A 231 7.42 23.07 -25.16
C GLN A 231 6.03 22.74 -24.60
N ILE A 232 4.96 22.96 -25.37
CA ILE A 232 3.59 22.71 -24.92
C ILE A 232 2.95 21.67 -25.83
N ILE A 233 2.38 20.63 -25.23
CA ILE A 233 1.61 19.57 -25.90
C ILE A 233 0.20 19.63 -25.32
N ASN A 234 -0.76 20.10 -26.12
CA ASN A 234 -2.14 20.29 -25.67
C ASN A 234 -3.06 19.19 -26.21
N LEU A 235 -3.60 18.40 -25.28
CA LEU A 235 -4.51 17.27 -25.51
C LEU A 235 -5.96 17.60 -25.14
N LYS A 236 -6.28 18.86 -24.85
CA LYS A 236 -7.63 19.30 -24.49
C LYS A 236 -8.63 19.12 -25.63
N TYR A 237 -8.17 19.22 -26.87
CA TYR A 237 -9.02 19.17 -28.05
C TYR A 237 -9.25 17.73 -28.53
N LYS A 238 -10.49 17.43 -28.89
CA LYS A 238 -10.84 16.14 -29.46
C LYS A 238 -10.13 15.96 -30.82
N ASN A 239 -9.60 14.76 -31.07
CA ASN A 239 -8.97 14.33 -32.33
C ASN A 239 -7.73 15.12 -32.80
N GLN A 240 -7.14 15.99 -32.00
CA GLN A 240 -5.94 16.72 -32.40
C GLN A 240 -5.01 16.99 -31.23
N ILE A 241 -3.70 17.00 -31.51
CA ILE A 241 -2.66 17.47 -30.60
C ILE A 241 -2.22 18.84 -31.09
N VAL A 242 -2.35 19.86 -30.25
CA VAL A 242 -1.87 21.20 -30.58
C VAL A 242 -0.54 21.43 -29.87
N CYS A 243 0.51 21.65 -30.65
CA CYS A 243 1.86 21.86 -30.11
C CYS A 243 2.31 23.31 -30.29
N LYS A 244 3.06 23.82 -29.32
CA LYS A 244 3.73 25.13 -29.39
C LYS A 244 5.21 25.00 -29.02
#